data_AF-A0A937W339-F1
#
_entry.id   AF-A0A937W339-F1
#
_cell.length_a   1.000
_cell.length_b   1.000
_cell.length_c   1.000
_cell.angle_alpha   90.00
_cell.angle_beta   90.00
_cell.angle_gamma   90.00
#
_symmetry.space_group_name_H-M   'P 1'
#
loop_
_entity.id
_entity.type
_entity.pdbx_description
1 polymer ?
#
loop_
_entity_poly.entity_id
_entity_poly.type
_entity_poly.pdbx_seq_one_letter_code
_entity_poly.pdbx_strand_id
1 'polypeptide(L)'
;MTPTVRPQRSLEAPQRFKPPRSTVFIDRCMTYFITIGGIAVVVAVLGIFVFILSQILPLFRGAHIQPLTSVPLPHQPYVLFGVDEWTELPFVITADGTLTFVDLQGKQGVQTPDPGFAAAKTFTAYAYNQARQ
;
A
#
# COMPACT_ATOMS: atom_id res chain seq x y z
N MET A 1 69.31 -66.74 19.25
CA MET A 1 68.77 -65.61 18.45
C MET A 1 67.60 -66.20 17.67
N THR A 2 66.37 -65.97 18.14
CA THR A 2 65.16 -66.60 17.59
C THR A 2 64.18 -65.49 17.21
N PRO A 3 63.75 -65.38 15.94
CA PRO A 3 62.83 -64.34 15.55
C PRO A 3 61.44 -64.61 16.13
N THR A 4 60.99 -63.74 17.03
CA THR A 4 59.62 -63.75 17.57
C THR A 4 58.66 -63.23 16.51
N VAL A 5 57.87 -64.12 15.91
CA VAL A 5 56.79 -63.76 14.97
C VAL A 5 55.69 -63.05 15.75
N ARG A 6 55.41 -61.78 15.41
CA ARG A 6 54.32 -60.99 15.99
C ARG A 6 52.99 -61.45 15.37
N PRO A 7 51.93 -61.73 16.15
CA PRO A 7 50.66 -62.17 15.58
C PRO A 7 50.06 -61.06 14.72
N GLN A 8 49.74 -61.36 13.46
CA GLN A 8 48.96 -60.45 12.62
C GLN A 8 47.52 -60.43 13.12
N ARG A 9 47.10 -59.30 13.69
CA ARG A 9 45.70 -59.03 14.02
C ARG A 9 44.98 -58.78 12.69
N SER A 10 44.29 -59.80 12.19
CA SER A 10 43.34 -59.67 11.09
C SER A 10 42.27 -58.65 11.51
N LEU A 11 42.31 -57.47 10.92
CA LEU A 11 41.25 -56.48 11.06
C LEU A 11 40.06 -56.99 10.22
N GLU A 12 39.22 -57.84 10.81
CA GLU A 12 37.88 -58.04 10.27
C GLU A 12 37.22 -56.67 10.18
N ALA A 13 36.97 -56.21 8.96
CA ALA A 13 36.24 -54.97 8.74
C ALA A 13 34.91 -55.09 9.49
N PRO A 14 34.55 -54.12 10.35
CA PRO A 14 33.30 -54.18 11.10
C PRO A 14 32.16 -54.40 10.10
N GLN A 15 31.29 -55.37 10.39
CA GLN A 15 30.06 -55.63 9.64
C GLN A 15 29.32 -54.29 9.45
N ARG A 16 29.47 -53.69 8.27
CA ARG A 16 28.91 -52.37 7.95
C ARG A 16 27.40 -52.49 8.06
N PHE A 17 26.84 -51.92 9.13
CA PHE A 17 25.41 -51.92 9.41
C PHE A 17 24.70 -51.27 8.20
N LYS A 18 24.00 -52.08 7.41
CA LYS A 18 23.24 -51.57 6.27
C LYS A 18 22.05 -50.82 6.86
N PRO A 19 21.90 -49.50 6.59
CA PRO A 19 20.76 -48.77 7.11
C PRO A 19 19.46 -49.44 6.61
N PRO A 20 18.42 -49.49 7.45
CA PRO A 20 17.16 -50.10 7.06
C PRO A 20 16.58 -49.33 5.86
N ARG A 21 15.90 -50.05 4.96
CA ARG A 21 15.39 -49.50 3.70
C ARG A 21 14.45 -48.30 3.91
N SER A 22 13.76 -48.24 5.04
CA SER A 22 12.91 -47.11 5.44
C SER A 22 13.70 -45.82 5.60
N THR A 23 14.87 -45.85 6.25
CA THR A 23 15.73 -44.67 6.44
C THR A 23 16.21 -44.12 5.11
N VAL A 24 16.64 -44.98 4.18
CA VAL A 24 17.13 -44.55 2.86
C VAL A 24 16.00 -43.93 2.02
N PHE A 25 14.77 -44.45 2.14
CA PHE A 25 13.61 -43.87 1.45
C PHE A 25 13.25 -42.49 2.00
N ILE A 26 13.20 -42.35 3.32
CA ILE A 26 12.89 -41.07 3.99
C ILE A 26 13.97 -40.03 3.68
N ASP A 27 15.24 -40.42 3.71
CA ASP A 27 16.38 -39.54 3.38
C ASP A 27 16.27 -38.98 1.95
N ARG A 28 15.85 -39.83 1.00
CA ARG A 28 15.59 -39.40 -0.37
C ARG A 28 14.44 -38.42 -0.47
N CYS A 29 13.33 -38.67 0.23
CA CYS A 29 12.19 -37.76 0.28
C CYS A 29 12.57 -36.39 0.87
N MET A 30 13.35 -36.39 1.95
CA MET A 30 13.83 -35.16 2.60
C MET A 30 14.72 -34.34 1.67
N THR A 31 15.61 -35.00 0.93
CA THR A 31 16.46 -34.34 -0.07
C THR A 31 15.63 -33.60 -1.13
N TYR A 32 14.59 -34.26 -1.66
CA TYR A 32 13.70 -33.61 -2.63
C TYR A 32 12.89 -32.47 -2.01
N PHE A 33 12.36 -32.65 -0.80
CA PHE A 33 11.58 -31.63 -0.12
C PHE A 33 12.40 -30.36 0.14
N ILE A 34 13.64 -30.50 0.61
CA ILE A 34 14.54 -29.37 0.86
C ILE A 34 14.90 -28.66 -0.46
N THR A 35 15.16 -29.42 -1.52
CA THR A 35 15.49 -28.86 -2.83
C THR A 35 14.32 -28.06 -3.41
N ILE A 36 13.10 -28.62 -3.37
CA ILE A 36 11.88 -27.94 -3.84
C ILE A 36 11.59 -26.72 -2.97
N GLY A 37 11.75 -26.84 -1.65
CA GLY A 37 11.55 -25.72 -0.71
C GLY A 37 12.52 -24.57 -0.99
N GLY A 38 13.80 -24.86 -1.22
CA GLY A 38 14.79 -23.85 -1.59
C GLY A 38 14.44 -23.13 -2.90
N ILE A 39 14.05 -23.88 -3.93
CA ILE A 39 13.59 -23.30 -5.21
C ILE A 39 12.34 -22.43 -5.00
N ALA A 40 11.38 -22.90 -4.20
CA ALA A 40 10.16 -22.15 -3.91
C ALA A 40 10.44 -20.82 -3.21
N VAL A 41 11.39 -20.79 -2.26
CA VAL A 41 11.81 -19.55 -1.59
C VAL A 41 12.45 -18.58 -2.59
N VAL A 42 13.35 -19.06 -3.46
CA VAL A 42 13.99 -18.21 -4.48
C VAL A 42 12.93 -17.61 -5.42
N VAL A 43 12.00 -18.44 -5.89
CA VAL A 43 10.89 -17.98 -6.75
C VAL A 43 10.01 -16.96 -6.02
N ALA A 44 9.70 -17.17 -4.74
CA ALA A 44 8.90 -16.23 -3.95
C ALA A 44 9.60 -14.87 -3.79
N VAL A 45 10.90 -14.87 -3.45
CA VAL A 45 11.68 -13.63 -3.29
C VAL A 45 11.78 -12.87 -4.62
N LEU A 46 12.06 -13.57 -5.73
CA LEU A 46 12.08 -12.96 -7.07
C LEU A 46 10.70 -12.43 -7.47
N GLY A 47 9.63 -13.17 -7.16
CA GLY A 47 8.25 -12.75 -7.41
C GLY A 47 7.87 -11.47 -6.65
N ILE A 48 8.19 -11.41 -5.35
CA ILE A 48 7.97 -10.22 -4.53
C ILE A 48 8.81 -9.05 -5.07
N PHE A 49 10.06 -9.29 -5.47
CA PHE A 49 10.91 -8.25 -6.05
C PHE A 49 10.29 -7.64 -7.31
N VAL A 50 9.84 -8.47 -8.25
CA VAL A 50 9.16 -8.00 -9.47
C VAL A 50 7.84 -7.29 -9.14
N PHE A 51 7.09 -7.80 -8.16
CA PHE A 51 5.85 -7.16 -7.71
C PHE A 51 6.12 -5.75 -7.17
N ILE A 52 7.08 -5.60 -6.27
CA ILE A 52 7.47 -4.29 -5.73
C ILE A 52 7.91 -3.38 -6.87
N LEU A 53 8.80 -3.85 -7.76
CA LEU A 53 9.28 -3.08 -8.90
C LEU A 53 8.11 -2.55 -9.75
N SER A 54 7.13 -3.40 -10.05
CA SER A 54 5.95 -3.00 -10.82
C SER A 54 5.07 -1.97 -10.11
N GLN A 55 4.99 -2.00 -8.78
CA GLN A 55 4.21 -1.05 -8.00
C GLN A 55 4.93 0.29 -7.81
N ILE A 56 6.26 0.30 -7.77
CA ILE A 56 7.03 1.55 -7.63
C ILE A 56 7.22 2.29 -8.96
N LEU A 57 7.33 1.57 -10.10
CA LEU A 57 7.47 2.19 -11.42
C LEU A 57 6.40 3.25 -11.74
N PRO A 58 5.10 3.06 -11.47
CA PRO A 58 4.10 4.10 -11.69
C PRO A 58 4.29 5.32 -10.78
N LEU A 59 4.92 5.20 -9.61
CA LEU A 59 5.20 6.35 -8.73
C LEU A 59 6.26 7.29 -9.33
N PHE A 60 7.12 6.80 -10.21
CA PHE A 60 8.06 7.64 -10.97
C PHE A 60 7.40 8.34 -12.16
N ARG A 61 6.16 7.96 -12.54
CA ARG A 61 5.40 8.72 -13.52
C ARG A 61 4.87 9.98 -12.85
N GLY A 62 4.98 11.11 -13.55
CA GLY A 62 4.48 12.39 -13.04
C GLY A 62 2.98 12.34 -12.73
N ALA A 63 2.53 13.18 -11.80
CA ALA A 63 1.12 13.31 -11.46
C ALA A 63 0.32 13.74 -12.70
N HIS A 64 -0.59 12.90 -13.15
CA HIS A 64 -1.49 13.21 -14.26
C HIS A 64 -2.80 13.75 -13.69
N ILE A 65 -2.97 15.08 -13.73
CA ILE A 65 -4.18 15.74 -13.23
C ILE A 65 -5.24 15.69 -14.33
N GLN A 66 -6.37 15.03 -14.06
CA GLN A 66 -7.56 15.10 -14.91
C GLN A 66 -8.67 15.84 -14.15
N PRO A 67 -9.40 16.75 -14.80
CA PRO A 67 -10.59 17.35 -14.20
C PRO A 67 -11.63 16.25 -13.99
N LEU A 68 -11.98 15.99 -12.73
CA LEU A 68 -12.93 14.93 -12.38
C LEU A 68 -14.38 15.36 -12.61
N THR A 69 -14.69 16.61 -12.28
CA THR A 69 -16.03 17.21 -12.42
C THR A 69 -15.91 18.71 -12.63
N SER A 70 -16.80 19.28 -13.42
CA SER A 70 -16.99 20.73 -13.55
C SER A 70 -18.42 21.09 -13.16
N VAL A 71 -18.59 21.96 -12.17
CA VAL A 71 -19.91 22.45 -11.75
C VAL A 71 -20.13 23.85 -12.33
N PRO A 72 -21.21 24.06 -13.13
CA PRO A 72 -21.53 25.39 -13.61
C PRO A 72 -22.03 26.25 -12.45
N LEU A 73 -21.37 27.38 -12.22
CA LEU A 73 -21.78 28.38 -11.25
C LEU A 73 -22.35 29.62 -11.97
N PRO A 74 -23.33 30.34 -11.37
CA PRO A 74 -23.86 31.58 -11.95
C PRO A 74 -22.74 32.60 -12.23
N HIS A 75 -22.89 33.42 -13.27
CA HIS A 75 -21.87 34.45 -13.54
C HIS A 75 -22.02 35.62 -12.55
N GLN A 76 -21.24 35.60 -11.46
CA GLN A 76 -21.28 36.59 -10.39
C GLN A 76 -19.86 36.95 -9.90
N PRO A 77 -19.65 38.13 -9.29
CA PRO A 77 -18.35 38.47 -8.68
C PRO A 77 -18.11 37.60 -7.44
N TYR A 78 -17.21 36.63 -7.54
CA TYR A 78 -16.78 35.79 -6.42
C TYR A 78 -15.62 36.43 -5.67
N VAL A 79 -15.74 36.50 -4.34
CA VAL A 79 -14.72 37.11 -3.46
C VAL A 79 -13.94 36.08 -2.65
N LEU A 80 -14.52 34.91 -2.39
CA LEU A 80 -13.87 33.83 -1.65
C LEU A 80 -14.27 32.48 -2.22
N PHE A 81 -13.29 31.59 -2.31
CA PHE A 81 -13.47 30.17 -2.57
C PHE A 81 -12.81 29.39 -1.43
N GLY A 82 -13.54 28.43 -0.87
CA GLY A 82 -13.07 27.57 0.21
C GLY A 82 -13.49 26.13 -0.04
N VAL A 83 -12.73 25.20 0.55
CA VAL A 83 -13.00 23.76 0.43
C VAL A 83 -13.04 23.18 1.83
N ASP A 84 -13.97 22.27 2.08
CA ASP A 84 -13.98 21.46 3.30
C ASP A 84 -12.77 20.49 3.33
N GLU A 85 -12.37 20.04 4.52
CA GLU A 85 -11.28 19.08 4.74
C GLU A 85 -11.44 17.82 3.89
N TRP A 86 -12.68 17.35 3.76
CA TRP A 86 -13.00 16.14 2.99
C TRP A 86 -13.29 16.42 1.52
N THR A 87 -13.14 17.68 1.06
CA THR A 87 -13.47 18.12 -0.31
C THR A 87 -14.89 17.71 -0.73
N GLU A 88 -15.80 17.60 0.23
CA GLU A 88 -17.18 17.17 -0.04
C GLU A 88 -18.07 18.36 -0.41
N LEU A 89 -17.90 19.47 0.31
CA LEU A 89 -18.73 20.67 0.21
C LEU A 89 -17.86 21.92 0.02
N PRO A 90 -17.20 22.12 -1.13
CA PRO A 90 -16.63 23.41 -1.47
C PRO A 90 -17.69 24.50 -1.44
N PHE A 91 -17.28 25.69 -1.02
CA PHE A 91 -18.15 26.85 -0.96
C PHE A 91 -17.54 28.08 -1.61
N VAL A 92 -18.39 28.90 -2.18
CA VAL A 92 -18.06 30.20 -2.76
C VAL A 92 -18.86 31.29 -2.06
N ILE A 93 -18.25 32.45 -1.93
CA ILE A 93 -18.92 33.67 -1.45
C ILE A 93 -18.90 34.71 -2.57
N THR A 94 -20.05 35.28 -2.86
CA THR A 94 -20.20 36.37 -3.84
C THR A 94 -20.01 37.73 -3.17
N ALA A 95 -19.73 38.77 -3.96
CA ALA A 95 -19.56 40.13 -3.43
C ALA A 95 -20.81 40.66 -2.70
N ASP A 96 -21.98 40.11 -3.03
CA ASP A 96 -23.25 40.41 -2.37
C ASP A 96 -23.41 39.71 -1.01
N GLY A 97 -22.40 38.95 -0.57
CA GLY A 97 -22.40 38.22 0.72
C GLY A 97 -23.19 36.92 0.69
N THR A 98 -23.53 36.41 -0.50
CA THR A 98 -24.24 35.14 -0.63
C THR A 98 -23.24 33.98 -0.52
N LEU A 99 -23.50 33.06 0.41
CA LEU A 99 -22.71 31.85 0.62
C LEU A 99 -23.36 30.68 -0.12
N THR A 100 -22.63 30.07 -1.03
CA THR A 100 -23.11 28.94 -1.84
C THR A 100 -22.19 27.75 -1.62
N PHE A 101 -22.75 26.64 -1.14
CA PHE A 101 -22.11 25.34 -1.07
C PHE A 101 -22.39 24.55 -2.33
N VAL A 102 -21.41 23.80 -2.79
CA VAL A 102 -21.52 22.88 -3.91
C VAL A 102 -21.28 21.49 -3.38
N ASP A 103 -22.32 20.68 -3.32
CA ASP A 103 -22.23 19.28 -2.93
C ASP A 103 -21.62 18.46 -4.07
N LEU A 104 -20.37 18.02 -3.90
CA LEU A 104 -19.64 17.23 -4.90
C LEU A 104 -19.90 15.72 -4.78
N GLN A 105 -20.35 15.22 -3.62
CA GLN A 105 -20.55 13.78 -3.39
C GLN A 105 -22.03 13.38 -3.33
N GLY A 106 -22.91 14.28 -2.94
CA GLY A 106 -24.33 14.04 -2.77
C GLY A 106 -25.19 14.46 -3.96
N LYS A 107 -26.50 14.31 -3.78
CA LYS A 107 -27.53 14.62 -4.80
C LYS A 107 -28.11 16.02 -4.65
N GLN A 108 -27.62 16.82 -3.69
CA GLN A 108 -28.27 18.09 -3.35
C GLN A 108 -27.80 19.26 -4.23
N GLY A 109 -26.69 19.09 -4.96
CA GLY A 109 -26.21 20.07 -5.93
C GLY A 109 -25.76 21.38 -5.28
N VAL A 110 -26.11 22.50 -5.92
CA VAL A 110 -25.74 23.85 -5.45
C VAL A 110 -26.74 24.31 -4.40
N GLN A 111 -26.28 24.49 -3.17
CA GLN A 111 -27.09 24.97 -2.06
C GLN A 111 -26.67 26.36 -1.62
N THR A 112 -27.65 27.24 -1.45
CA THR A 112 -27.42 28.60 -0.95
C THR A 112 -28.18 28.75 0.36
N PRO A 113 -27.63 28.23 1.48
CA PRO A 113 -28.29 28.33 2.76
C PRO A 113 -28.38 29.80 3.20
N ASP A 114 -29.54 30.19 3.71
CA ASP A 114 -29.69 31.46 4.40
C ASP A 114 -29.01 31.33 5.77
N PRO A 115 -28.01 32.16 6.09
CA PRO A 115 -27.35 32.14 7.39
C PRO A 115 -28.26 32.57 8.56
N GLY A 116 -29.51 32.97 8.30
CA GLY A 116 -30.55 33.15 9.31
C GLY A 116 -30.42 34.46 10.09
N PHE A 117 -29.78 35.47 9.51
CA PHE A 117 -29.68 36.78 10.15
C PHE A 117 -31.00 37.55 10.00
N ALA A 118 -31.57 37.99 11.12
CA ALA A 118 -32.82 38.77 11.14
C ALA A 118 -32.75 40.11 10.38
N ALA A 119 -31.55 40.61 10.11
CA ALA A 119 -31.29 41.80 9.29
C ALA A 119 -29.96 41.64 8.55
N ALA A 120 -29.80 42.33 7.42
CA ALA A 120 -28.56 42.37 6.66
C ALA A 120 -27.39 42.80 7.56
N LYS A 121 -26.38 41.94 7.68
CA LYS A 121 -25.15 42.22 8.44
C LYS A 121 -23.98 42.45 7.51
N THR A 122 -23.20 43.49 7.80
CA THR A 122 -21.96 43.76 7.08
C THR A 122 -20.80 43.04 7.78
N PHE A 123 -20.09 42.20 7.03
CA PHE A 123 -18.88 41.54 7.49
C PHE A 123 -17.67 42.33 6.98
N THR A 124 -16.81 42.80 7.88
CA THR A 124 -15.63 43.62 7.55
C THR A 124 -14.32 42.83 7.55
N ALA A 125 -14.33 41.63 8.12
CA ALA A 125 -13.19 40.73 8.17
C ALA A 125 -13.67 39.28 8.06
N TYR A 126 -12.91 38.46 7.36
CA TYR A 126 -13.08 37.02 7.33
C TYR A 126 -11.71 36.37 7.49
N ALA A 127 -11.68 35.20 8.14
CA ALA A 127 -10.48 34.38 8.27
C ALA A 127 -10.88 32.94 7.97
N TYR A 128 -10.26 32.36 6.95
CA TYR A 128 -10.41 30.96 6.61
C TYR A 128 -9.06 30.28 6.88
N ASN A 129 -9.05 29.33 7.82
CA ASN A 129 -7.83 28.65 8.25
C ASN A 129 -7.92 27.17 7.89
N GLN A 130 -7.24 26.78 6.81
CA GLN A 130 -7.14 25.39 6.39
C GLN A 130 -6.21 24.55 7.28
N ALA A 131 -5.31 25.17 8.04
CA ALA A 131 -4.18 24.48 8.68
C ALA A 131 -4.39 24.18 10.17
N ARG A 132 -5.58 24.40 10.73
CA ARG A 132 -5.79 24.43 12.19
C ARG A 132 -7.01 23.65 12.68
N GLN A 133 -7.32 22.51 12.06
CA GLN A 133 -8.32 21.56 12.56
C GLN A 133 -7.71 20.18 12.70
#